data_AF-A0A8X7PH71-F1
#
_entry.id   AF-A0A8X7PH71-F1
#
_cell.length_a   1.000
_cell.length_b   1.000
_cell.length_c   1.000
_cell.angle_alpha   90.00
_cell.angle_beta   90.00
_cell.angle_gamma   90.00
#
_symmetry.space_group_name_H-M   'P 1'
#
loop_
_entity.id
_entity.type
_entity.pdbx_description
1 polymer ?
#
loop_
_entity_poly.entity_id
_entity_poly.type
_entity_poly.pdbx_seq_one_letter_code
_entity_poly.pdbx_strand_id
1 'polypeptide(L)'
;MLGYVADSQYGIPTRCPCGGGIINEDDGLHYRQPWVIGVQEEISWLTKRAEEAEKVIKGVPNLNKKIEELEEEVKNLTAQVADLERLCFE
;
A
#
# COMPACT_ATOMS: atom_id res chain seq x y z
N MET A 1 18.00 -20.09 -7.12
CA MET A 1 16.78 -20.72 -7.67
C MET A 1 15.96 -19.60 -8.29
N LEU A 2 16.33 -19.25 -9.52
CA LEU A 2 15.81 -18.13 -10.29
C LEU A 2 14.73 -18.68 -11.22
N GLY A 3 13.56 -18.02 -11.26
CA GLY A 3 12.57 -18.23 -12.32
C GLY A 3 11.31 -18.98 -11.92
N TYR A 4 10.46 -18.40 -11.07
CA TYR A 4 9.02 -18.72 -11.03
C TYR A 4 8.14 -17.47 -10.88
N VAL A 5 8.69 -16.28 -11.15
CA VAL A 5 7.85 -15.12 -11.46
C VAL A 5 7.49 -15.31 -12.93
N ALA A 6 6.29 -15.83 -13.17
CA ALA A 6 5.72 -15.88 -14.51
C ALA A 6 5.48 -14.43 -14.96
N ASP A 7 6.49 -13.86 -15.60
CA ASP A 7 6.44 -12.56 -16.24
C ASP A 7 5.16 -12.46 -17.08
N SER A 8 4.29 -11.51 -16.73
CA SER A 8 3.14 -11.10 -17.54
C SER A 8 3.52 -10.59 -18.94
N GLN A 9 4.82 -10.57 -19.25
CA GLN A 9 5.41 -10.15 -20.52
C GLN A 9 5.51 -11.29 -21.56
N TYR A 10 5.34 -12.57 -21.18
CA TYR A 10 5.51 -13.73 -22.09
C TYR A 10 4.22 -14.48 -22.46
N GLY A 11 3.05 -13.99 -22.05
CA GLY A 11 1.76 -14.61 -22.37
C GLY A 11 1.53 -15.95 -21.63
N ILE A 12 0.40 -16.60 -21.93
CA ILE A 12 0.01 -17.86 -21.27
C ILE A 12 1.01 -18.96 -21.69
N PRO A 13 1.69 -19.64 -20.75
CA PRO A 13 2.60 -20.73 -21.09
C PRO A 13 1.88 -21.82 -21.89
N THR A 14 2.55 -22.38 -22.90
CA THR A 14 2.01 -23.44 -23.78
C THR A 14 2.64 -24.82 -23.53
N ARG A 15 3.58 -24.93 -22.58
CA ARG A 15 4.31 -26.16 -22.27
C ARG A 15 4.60 -26.32 -20.78
N CYS A 16 4.47 -27.53 -20.26
CA CYS A 16 4.76 -27.87 -18.87
C CYS A 16 6.26 -28.01 -18.58
N PRO A 17 6.78 -27.67 -17.38
CA PRO A 17 8.18 -27.91 -17.02
C PRO A 17 8.47 -29.42 -16.91
N CYS A 18 7.43 -30.23 -16.75
CA CYS A 18 7.45 -31.68 -16.84
C CYS A 18 7.63 -32.22 -18.29
N GLY A 19 7.69 -31.35 -19.30
CA GLY A 19 7.81 -31.74 -20.71
C GLY A 19 6.49 -32.11 -21.39
N GLY A 20 5.39 -32.18 -20.65
CA GLY A 20 4.05 -32.40 -21.19
C GLY A 20 3.55 -31.21 -22.02
N GLY A 21 2.83 -31.50 -23.11
CA GLY A 21 2.05 -30.48 -23.81
C GLY A 21 0.90 -30.02 -22.93
N ILE A 22 0.58 -28.72 -22.94
CA ILE A 22 -0.64 -28.22 -22.29
C ILE A 22 -1.80 -28.57 -23.23
N ILE A 23 -2.23 -29.82 -23.16
CA ILE A 23 -3.47 -30.26 -23.77
C ILE A 23 -4.60 -29.79 -22.86
N ASN A 24 -5.58 -29.09 -23.44
CA ASN A 24 -6.85 -28.74 -22.79
C ASN A 24 -7.73 -29.99 -22.62
N GLU A 25 -7.15 -31.13 -22.27
CA GLU A 25 -7.87 -32.34 -21.92
C GLU A 25 -7.90 -32.40 -20.41
N ASP A 26 -9.11 -32.45 -19.87
CA ASP A 26 -9.47 -32.39 -18.45
C ASP A 26 -8.83 -33.48 -17.56
N ASP A 27 -7.50 -33.55 -17.47
CA ASP A 27 -6.78 -34.23 -16.40
C ASP A 27 -6.67 -33.35 -15.12
N GLY A 28 -7.32 -32.18 -15.16
CA GLY A 28 -7.90 -31.52 -13.99
C GLY A 28 -6.94 -30.84 -13.02
N LEU A 29 -5.63 -31.05 -13.10
CA LEU A 29 -4.71 -30.59 -12.04
C LEU A 29 -3.36 -30.06 -12.49
N HIS A 30 -2.99 -30.11 -13.77
CA HIS A 30 -1.58 -29.89 -14.13
C HIS A 30 -1.17 -28.45 -14.44
N TYR A 31 -2.09 -27.51 -14.73
CA TYR A 31 -1.70 -26.12 -15.02
C TYR A 31 -2.61 -25.01 -14.47
N ARG A 32 -3.64 -25.34 -13.67
CA ARG A 32 -4.43 -24.31 -12.95
C ARG A 32 -3.79 -23.85 -11.64
N GLN A 33 -2.85 -24.61 -11.08
CA GLN A 33 -2.22 -24.25 -9.81
C GLN A 33 -1.24 -23.07 -9.87
N PRO A 34 -0.41 -22.88 -10.92
CA PRO A 34 0.55 -21.77 -10.92
C PRO A 34 -0.10 -20.38 -10.84
N TRP A 35 -1.20 -20.15 -11.56
CA TRP A 35 -1.92 -18.87 -11.49
C TRP A 35 -2.63 -18.70 -10.14
N VAL A 36 -3.30 -19.74 -9.63
CA VAL A 36 -3.97 -19.68 -8.32
C VAL A 36 -2.98 -19.40 -7.19
N ILE A 37 -1.81 -20.04 -7.21
CA ILE A 37 -0.74 -19.81 -6.23
C ILE A 37 -0.20 -18.39 -6.36
N GLY A 38 0.13 -17.94 -7.57
CA GLY A 38 0.62 -16.58 -7.80
C GLY A 38 -0.37 -15.50 -7.37
N VAL A 39 -1.66 -15.67 -7.69
CA VAL A 39 -2.72 -14.77 -7.24
C VAL A 39 -2.89 -14.80 -5.72
N GLN A 40 -2.78 -15.97 -5.08
CA GLN A 40 -2.88 -16.07 -3.63
C GLN A 40 -1.69 -15.39 -2.91
N GLU A 41 -0.48 -15.52 -3.47
CA GLU A 41 0.72 -14.81 -2.97
C GLU A 41 0.58 -13.30 -3.11
N GLU A 42 0.16 -12.82 -4.29
CA GLU A 42 -0.09 -11.40 -4.53
C GLU A 42 -1.18 -10.83 -3.61
N ILE A 43 -2.30 -11.55 -3.43
CA ILE A 43 -3.35 -11.16 -2.49
C ILE A 43 -2.81 -11.09 -1.06
N SER A 44 -2.02 -12.08 -0.62
CA SER A 44 -1.44 -12.11 0.72
C SER A 44 -0.51 -10.91 0.96
N TRP A 45 0.32 -10.57 -0.03
CA TRP A 45 1.21 -9.42 0.04
C TRP A 45 0.45 -8.08 0.01
N LEU A 46 -0.51 -7.93 -0.90
CA LEU A 46 -1.34 -6.74 -0.98
C LEU A 46 -2.16 -6.52 0.29
N THR A 47 -2.64 -7.61 0.90
CA THR A 47 -3.36 -7.55 2.19
C THR A 47 -2.46 -6.97 3.28
N LYS A 48 -1.21 -7.43 3.41
CA LYS A 48 -0.26 -6.86 4.39
C LYS A 48 -0.03 -5.37 4.17
N ARG A 49 0.15 -4.94 2.92
CA ARG A 49 0.30 -3.51 2.59
C ARG A 49 -0.96 -2.70 2.89
N ALA A 50 -2.14 -3.27 2.65
CA ALA A 50 -3.40 -2.63 2.97
C ALA A 50 -3.56 -2.45 4.49
N GLU A 51 -3.20 -3.46 5.29
CA GLU A 51 -3.19 -3.37 6.76
C GLU A 51 -2.22 -2.31 7.28
N GLU A 52 -1.03 -2.18 6.69
CA GLU A 52 -0.07 -1.12 7.02
C GLU A 52 -0.62 0.28 6.70
N ALA A 53 -1.23 0.45 5.52
CA ALA A 53 -1.88 1.70 5.14
C ALA A 53 -3.06 2.04 6.06
N GLU A 54 -3.85 1.04 6.49
CA GLU A 54 -4.95 1.24 7.42
C GLU A 54 -4.47 1.77 8.78
N LYS A 55 -3.34 1.27 9.29
CA LYS A 55 -2.73 1.79 10.53
C LYS A 55 -2.38 3.27 10.41
N VAL A 56 -1.83 3.69 9.27
CA VAL A 56 -1.52 5.11 9.00
C VAL A 56 -2.80 5.94 8.97
N ILE A 57 -3.82 5.47 8.25
CA ILE A 57 -5.12 6.16 8.14
C ILE A 57 -5.77 6.34 9.51
N LYS A 58 -5.72 5.32 10.38
CA LYS A 58 -6.22 5.40 11.76
C LYS A 58 -5.48 6.44 12.62
N GLY A 59 -4.24 6.78 12.27
CA GLY A 59 -3.45 7.82 12.95
C GLY A 59 -3.80 9.25 12.53
N VAL A 60 -4.37 9.44 11.33
CA VAL A 60 -4.67 10.77 10.76
C VAL A 60 -5.55 11.64 11.68
N PRO A 61 -6.63 11.14 12.30
CA PRO A 61 -7.46 11.97 13.18
C PRO A 61 -6.73 12.53 14.40
N ASN A 62 -5.75 11.80 14.95
CA ASN A 62 -4.97 12.29 16.09
C ASN A 62 -3.98 13.38 15.64
N LEU A 63 -3.34 13.20 14.50
CA LEU A 63 -2.48 14.23 13.91
C LEU A 63 -3.27 15.50 13.58
N ASN A 64 -4.49 15.36 13.02
CA ASN A 64 -5.35 16.51 12.72
C ASN A 64 -5.71 17.30 13.98
N LYS A 65 -6.06 16.64 15.09
CA LYS A 65 -6.31 17.33 16.37
C LYS A 65 -5.09 18.14 16.85
N LYS A 66 -3.89 17.55 16.78
CA LYS A 66 -2.66 18.26 17.15
C LYS A 66 -2.37 19.45 16.24
N ILE A 67 -2.68 19.34 14.95
CA ILE A 67 -2.55 20.46 14.00
C ILE A 67 -3.53 21.57 14.38
N GLU A 68 -4.80 21.26 14.66
CA GLU A 68 -5.80 22.25 15.08
C GLU A 68 -5.38 22.97 16.38
N GLU A 69 -4.86 22.23 17.36
CA GLU A 69 -4.34 22.79 18.62
C GLU A 69 -3.16 23.74 18.37
N LEU A 70 -2.17 23.31 17.56
CA LEU A 70 -1.01 24.13 17.22
C LEU A 70 -1.39 25.38 16.41
N GLU A 71 -2.37 25.27 15.50
CA GLU A 71 -2.87 26.41 14.74
C GLU A 71 -3.47 27.49 15.66
N GLU A 72 -4.19 27.08 16.71
CA GLU A 72 -4.76 28.00 17.67
C GLU A 72 -3.69 28.65 18.56
N GLU A 73 -2.69 27.88 19.00
CA GLU A 73 -1.54 28.41 19.74
C GLU A 73 -0.79 29.46 18.91
N VAL A 74 -0.55 29.19 17.62
CA VAL A 74 0.12 30.14 16.70
C VAL A 74 -0.69 31.42 16.56
N LYS A 75 -2.02 31.35 16.41
CA LYS A 75 -2.87 32.56 16.33
C LYS A 75 -2.79 33.40 17.60
N ASN A 76 -2.86 32.74 18.76
CA ASN A 76 -2.77 33.42 20.06
C ASN A 76 -1.41 34.12 20.24
N LEU A 77 -0.32 33.40 20.01
CA LEU A 77 1.03 33.97 20.09
C LEU A 77 1.22 35.13 19.10
N THR A 78 0.67 35.01 17.89
CA THR A 78 0.71 36.09 16.89
C THR A 78 0.02 37.36 17.40
N ALA A 79 -1.16 37.22 18.04
CA ALA A 79 -1.86 38.35 18.64
C ALA A 79 -1.06 38.99 19.78
N GLN A 80 -0.48 38.18 20.67
CA GLN A 80 0.36 38.67 21.76
C GLN A 80 1.60 39.42 21.26
N VAL A 81 2.25 38.92 20.20
CA VAL A 81 3.38 39.61 19.58
C VAL A 81 2.93 40.95 19.01
N ALA A 82 1.80 41.02 18.31
CA ALA A 82 1.27 42.27 17.77
C ALA A 82 0.96 43.29 18.87
N ASP A 83 0.35 42.86 19.99
CA ASP A 83 0.08 43.72 21.15
C ASP A 83 1.37 44.26 21.78
N LEU A 84 2.39 43.40 21.94
CA LEU A 84 3.69 43.79 22.48
C LEU A 84 4.43 44.75 21.54
N GLU A 85 4.40 44.50 20.24
CA GLU A 85 4.98 45.39 19.23
C GLU A 85 4.34 46.77 19.30
N ARG A 86 3.01 46.83 19.48
CA ARG A 86 2.28 48.08 19.68
C ARG A 86 2.74 48.84 20.93
N LEU A 87 2.96 48.14 22.04
CA LEU A 87 3.40 48.77 23.30
C LEU A 87 4.87 49.22 23.28
N CYS A 88 5.72 48.55 22.51
CA CYS A 88 7.16 48.81 22.48
C CYS A 88 7.58 49.79 21.38
N PHE A 89 6.82 49.92 20.28
CA PHE A 89 7.24 50.66 19.09
C PHE A 89 6.24 51.71 18.58
N GLU A 90 4.99 51.78 19.07
CA GLU A 90 4.15 52.99 18.97
C GLU A 90 4.43 53.96 20.12
#